data_AF-A0A3A8ABF9-F1
#
_entry.id   AF-A0A3A8ABF9-F1
#
_cell.length_a   1.000
_cell.length_b   1.000
_cell.length_c   1.000
_cell.angle_alpha   90.00
_cell.angle_beta   90.00
_cell.angle_gamma   90.00
#
_symmetry.space_group_name_H-M   'P 1'
#
loop_
_entity.id
_entity.type
_entity.pdbx_description
1 polymer ?
#
loop_
_entity_poly.entity_id
_entity_poly.type
_entity_poly.pdbx_seq_one_letter_code
_entity_poly.pdbx_strand_id
1 'polypeptide(L)' 'MRPVMTSMSIRVDAEIKARWDKLSEEHGLNASHLIRQAIIDKLEELEDFYTVRSRLSEPFEPVPNEEVWKRVGLAD' A
#
# COMPACT_ATOMS: atom_id res chain seq x y z
N MET A 1 25.17 4.18 2.21
CA MET A 1 25.17 2.88 1.49
C MET A 1 24.45 3.06 0.16
N ARG A 2 24.98 2.52 -0.95
CA ARG A 2 24.20 2.46 -2.20
C ARG A 2 23.17 1.32 -2.07
N PRO A 3 21.92 1.50 -2.52
CA PRO A 3 20.92 0.44 -2.49
C PRO A 3 21.36 -0.74 -3.36
N VAL A 4 21.17 -1.96 -2.85
CA VAL A 4 21.42 -3.20 -3.60
C VAL A 4 20.19 -3.50 -4.44
N MET A 5 20.34 -3.47 -5.76
CA MET A 5 19.27 -3.82 -6.70
C MET A 5 19.22 -5.33 -6.89
N THR A 6 18.02 -5.93 -6.77
CA THR A 6 17.76 -7.35 -7.02
C THR A 6 16.71 -7.50 -8.12
N SER A 7 16.82 -8.53 -8.95
CA SER A 7 15.84 -8.84 -9.99
C SER A 7 14.76 -9.81 -9.47
N MET A 8 13.54 -9.61 -9.93
CA MET A 8 12.40 -10.49 -9.68
C MET A 8 11.74 -10.83 -11.01
N SER A 9 11.39 -12.10 -11.20
CA SER A 9 10.65 -12.57 -12.37
C SER A 9 9.24 -12.98 -11.94
N ILE A 10 8.23 -12.47 -12.64
CA ILE A 10 6.82 -12.80 -12.41
C ILE A 10 6.19 -13.25 -13.72
N ARG A 11 5.21 -14.15 -13.63
CA ARG A 11 4.36 -14.51 -14.77
C ARG A 11 3.14 -13.60 -14.74
N VAL A 12 2.80 -13.05 -15.88
CA VAL A 12 1.61 -12.21 -16.09
C VAL A 12 0.91 -12.67 -17.36
N ASP A 13 -0.41 -12.52 -17.40
CA ASP A 13 -1.18 -12.83 -18.60
C ASP A 13 -0.75 -11.93 -19.77
N ALA A 14 -0.75 -12.50 -20.97
CA ALA A 14 -0.33 -11.79 -22.18
C ALA A 14 -1.14 -10.51 -22.43
N GLU A 15 -2.44 -10.54 -22.08
CA GLU A 15 -3.31 -9.36 -22.19
C GLU A 15 -2.85 -8.22 -21.28
N ILE A 16 -2.48 -8.53 -20.03
CA ILE A 16 -1.99 -7.54 -19.07
C ILE A 16 -0.72 -6.89 -19.60
N LYS A 17 0.22 -7.71 -20.10
CA LYS A 17 1.46 -7.21 -20.69
C LYS A 17 1.20 -6.30 -21.89
N ALA A 18 0.30 -6.69 -22.79
CA ALA A 18 -0.04 -5.90 -23.96
C ALA A 18 -0.67 -4.55 -23.61
N ARG A 19 -1.59 -4.52 -22.62
CA ARG A 19 -2.19 -3.27 -22.12
C ARG A 19 -1.15 -2.35 -21.51
N TRP A 20 -0.20 -2.91 -20.76
CA TRP A 20 0.87 -2.18 -20.11
C TRP A 20 1.87 -1.55 -21.09
N ASP A 21 2.28 -2.33 -22.10
CA ASP A 21 3.21 -1.86 -23.12
C ASP A 21 2.60 -0.73 -23.93
N LYS A 22 1.34 -0.89 -24.34
CA LYS A 22 0.59 0.15 -25.07
C LYS A 22 0.56 1.47 -24.30
N LEU A 23 0.17 1.44 -23.03
CA LEU A 23 0.13 2.66 -22.19
C LEU A 23 1.52 3.28 -22.00
N SER A 24 2.56 2.45 -21.86
CA SER A 24 3.91 2.93 -21.68
C SER A 24 4.45 3.60 -22.96
N GLU A 25 4.18 3.02 -24.12
CA GLU A 25 4.57 3.56 -25.43
C GLU A 25 3.82 4.85 -25.77
N GLU A 26 2.49 4.88 -25.57
CA GLU A 26 1.64 6.04 -25.90
C GLU A 26 2.01 7.29 -25.09
N HIS A 27 2.53 7.13 -23.88
CA HIS A 27 2.82 8.22 -22.95
C HIS A 27 4.30 8.39 -22.63
N GLY A 28 5.20 7.63 -23.27
CA GLY A 28 6.64 7.70 -23.03
C GLY A 28 7.03 7.31 -21.59
N LEU A 29 6.28 6.40 -20.97
CA LEU A 29 6.48 6.02 -19.57
C LEU A 29 7.55 4.93 -19.45
N ASN A 30 8.32 4.97 -18.35
CA ASN A 30 9.27 3.92 -18.03
C ASN A 30 8.53 2.73 -17.40
N ALA A 31 8.20 1.72 -18.21
CA ALA A 31 7.46 0.53 -17.79
C ALA A 31 8.04 -0.15 -16.54
N SER A 32 9.38 -0.26 -16.47
CA SER A 32 10.06 -0.86 -15.31
C SER A 32 9.92 -0.02 -14.04
N HIS A 33 9.92 1.31 -14.16
CA HIS A 33 9.65 2.20 -13.03
C HIS A 33 8.21 2.06 -12.54
N LEU A 34 7.25 2.04 -13.47
CA LEU A 34 5.83 1.91 -13.12
C LEU A 34 5.52 0.56 -12.46
N ILE A 35 6.13 -0.54 -12.90
CA ILE A 35 5.96 -1.85 -12.25
C ILE A 35 6.48 -1.78 -10.81
N ARG A 36 7.64 -1.15 -10.58
CA ARG A 36 8.15 -0.95 -9.22
C ARG A 36 7.20 -0.11 -8.38
N GLN A 37 6.66 0.97 -8.94
CA GLN A 37 5.72 1.84 -8.22
C GLN A 37 4.45 1.08 -7.85
N ALA A 38 3.84 0.34 -8.79
CA ALA A 38 2.65 -0.46 -8.52
C ALA A 38 2.87 -1.52 -7.43
N ILE A 39 4.08 -2.10 -7.35
CA ILE A 39 4.45 -3.02 -6.27
C ILE A 39 4.56 -2.28 -4.93
N ILE A 40 5.19 -1.10 -4.90
CA ILE A 40 5.33 -0.28 -3.68
C ILE A 40 3.94 0.11 -3.18
N ASP A 41 3.10 0.68 -4.03
CA ASP A 41 1.74 1.11 -3.67
C ASP A 41 0.96 -0.05 -3.06
N LYS A 42 1.06 -1.25 -3.65
CA LYS A 42 0.36 -2.42 -3.13
C LYS A 42 0.94 -2.93 -1.82
N LEU A 43 2.25 -2.84 -1.63
CA LEU A 43 2.90 -3.20 -0.37
C LEU A 43 2.45 -2.28 0.76
N GLU A 44 2.43 -0.97 0.54
CA GLU A 44 1.98 0.02 1.53
C GLU A 44 0.54 -0.28 1.99
N GLU A 45 -0.38 -0.53 1.04
CA GLU A 45 -1.76 -0.94 1.37
C GLU A 45 -1.82 -2.20 2.23
N LEU A 46 -1.01 -3.22 1.90
CA LEU A 46 -1.00 -4.48 2.63
C LEU A 46 -0.39 -4.32 4.02
N GLU A 47 0.69 -3.56 4.14
CA GLU A 47 1.35 -3.27 5.42
C GLU A 47 0.39 -2.54 6.37
N ASP A 48 -0.33 -1.53 5.87
CA ASP A 48 -1.37 -0.83 6.63
C ASP A 48 -2.48 -1.79 7.07
N PHE A 49 -3.02 -2.58 6.14
CA PHE A 49 -4.07 -3.53 6.42
C PHE A 49 -3.65 -4.54 7.51
N TYR A 50 -2.47 -5.15 7.37
CA TYR A 50 -1.99 -6.15 8.31
C TYR A 50 -1.59 -5.52 9.66
N THR A 51 -1.13 -4.27 9.67
CA THR A 51 -0.89 -3.51 10.91
C THR A 51 -2.17 -3.30 11.69
N VAL A 52 -3.24 -2.82 11.03
CA VAL A 52 -4.55 -2.63 11.66
C VAL A 52 -5.13 -3.97 12.11
N ARG A 53 -5.08 -4.98 11.25
CA ARG A 53 -5.58 -6.33 11.57
C ARG A 53 -4.86 -6.92 12.79
N SER A 54 -3.55 -6.73 12.90
CA SER A 54 -2.77 -7.17 14.06
C SER A 54 -3.22 -6.46 15.34
N ARG A 55 -3.38 -5.13 15.30
CA ARG A 55 -3.88 -4.35 16.45
C ARG A 55 -5.28 -4.76 16.90
N LEU A 56 -6.13 -5.18 15.97
CA LEU A 56 -7.50 -5.62 16.23
C LEU A 56 -7.62 -7.12 16.50
N SER A 57 -6.50 -7.85 16.59
CA SER A 57 -6.52 -9.30 16.83
C SER A 57 -6.89 -9.67 18.27
N GLU A 58 -6.77 -8.73 19.20
CA GLU A 58 -7.16 -8.87 20.59
C GLU A 58 -8.31 -7.92 20.94
N PRO A 59 -9.23 -8.30 21.86
CA PRO A 59 -10.29 -7.42 22.33
C PRO A 59 -9.70 -6.16 22.98
N PHE A 60 -10.29 -5.00 22.67
CA PHE A 60 -9.95 -3.73 23.30
C PHE A 60 -10.97 -3.38 24.40
N GLU A 61 -10.50 -2.65 25.40
CA GLU A 61 -11.38 -2.05 26.41
C GLU A 61 -12.09 -0.83 25.79
N PRO A 62 -13.43 -0.84 25.69
CA PRO A 62 -14.16 0.29 25.12
C PRO A 62 -14.11 1.49 26.06
N VAL A 63 -13.86 2.67 25.50
CA VAL A 63 -13.85 3.94 26.23
C VAL A 63 -15.13 4.72 25.89
N PRO A 64 -15.87 5.27 26.88
CA PRO A 64 -17.04 6.11 26.62
C PRO A 64 -16.71 7.36 25.81
N ASN A 65 -17.63 7.79 24.92
CA ASN A 65 -17.43 8.97 24.08
C ASN A 65 -17.12 10.24 24.88
N GLU A 66 -17.77 10.44 26.03
CA GLU A 66 -17.53 11.58 26.93
C GLU A 66 -16.07 11.67 27.38
N GLU A 67 -15.47 10.52 27.70
CA GLU A 67 -14.07 10.44 28.10
C GLU A 67 -13.13 10.70 26.92
N VAL A 68 -13.44 10.18 25.73
CA VAL A 68 -12.69 10.47 24.51
C VAL A 68 -12.72 11.97 24.22
N TRP A 69 -13.89 12.62 24.28
CA TRP A 69 -14.04 14.04 24.00
C TRP A 69 -13.26 14.93 24.97
N LYS A 70 -13.25 14.61 26.27
CA LYS A 70 -12.39 15.31 27.25
C LYS A 70 -10.91 15.16 26.90
N ARG A 71 -10.46 13.94 26.57
CA ARG A 71 -9.05 13.66 26.23
C ARG A 71 -8.56 14.42 24.99
N VAL A 72 -9.43 14.62 23.99
CA VAL A 72 -9.09 15.35 22.75
C VAL A 72 -9.45 16.84 22.79
N GLY A 73 -9.93 17.36 23.93
CA GLY A 73 -10.27 18.78 24.10
C GLY A 73 -11.55 19.23 23.37
N LEU A 74 -12.47 18.30 23.09
CA LEU A 74 -13.76 18.58 22.46
C LEU A 74 -14.90 18.74 23.49
N ALA A 75 -14.65 18.47 24.77
CA ALA A 75 -15.57 18.69 25.88
C ALA A 75 -14.80 19.08 27.15
N ASP A 76 -15.47 19.81 28.06
CA ASP A 76 -14.97 20.16 29.41
C ASP A 76 -14.94 18.93 30.34
#